data_AF-A0A7G2IIR4-F1
#
_entry.id   AF-A0A7G2IIR4-F1
#
_cell.length_a   1.000
_cell.length_b   1.000
_cell.length_c   1.000
_cell.angle_alpha   90.00
_cell.angle_beta   90.00
_cell.angle_gamma   90.00
#
_symmetry.space_group_name_H-M   'P 1'
#
loop_
_entity.id
_entity.type
_entity.pdbx_description
1 polymer ?
#
loop_
_entity_poly.entity_id
_entity_poly.type
_entity_poly.pdbx_seq_one_letter_code
_entity_poly.pdbx_strand_id
1 'polypeptide(L)'
;MYNANLLTSPASDEYDLVRAWQQLNQQHGVTLNICVAAALRRGVVDETEAKRLGLAGANLQSGFNLSGLGSLAEASLTCDRVVQF
;
A
#
# COMPACT_ATOMS: atom_id res chain seq x y z
N MET A 1 4.36 2.29 -3.66
CA MET A 1 2.98 2.77 -3.97
C MET A 1 2.29 1.85 -4.95
N TYR A 2 2.87 1.55 -6.12
CA TYR A 2 2.27 0.64 -7.10
C TYR A 2 2.02 -0.79 -6.58
N ASN A 3 2.83 -1.27 -5.62
CA ASN A 3 2.60 -2.55 -4.92
C ASN A 3 1.26 -2.64 -4.17
N ALA A 4 0.55 -1.52 -4.02
CA ALA A 4 -0.75 -1.45 -3.36
C ALA A 4 -1.91 -1.24 -4.36
N ASN A 5 -1.67 -1.37 -5.66
CA ASN A 5 -2.73 -1.25 -6.66
C ASN A 5 -3.43 -2.61 -6.87
N LEU A 6 -4.69 -2.70 -6.42
CA LEU A 6 -5.57 -3.86 -6.54
C LEU A 6 -5.75 -4.33 -7.99
N LEU A 7 -5.66 -3.39 -8.95
CA LEU A 7 -5.89 -3.65 -10.36
C LEU A 7 -4.64 -4.19 -11.07
N THR A 8 -3.56 -4.45 -10.34
CA THR A 8 -2.38 -5.12 -10.90
C THR A 8 -2.78 -6.55 -11.28
N SER A 9 -2.65 -6.87 -12.57
CA SER A 9 -3.02 -8.16 -13.14
C SER A 9 -1.81 -8.73 -13.90
N PRO A 10 -0.91 -9.46 -13.24
CA PRO A 10 0.20 -10.14 -13.90
C PRO A 10 -0.31 -11.24 -14.84
N ALA A 11 0.52 -11.69 -15.78
CA ALA A 11 0.22 -12.85 -16.60
C ALA A 11 0.16 -14.13 -15.74
N SER A 12 -0.47 -15.20 -16.26
CA SER A 12 -0.67 -16.45 -15.49
C SER A 12 0.64 -17.15 -15.09
N ASP A 13 1.72 -16.86 -15.80
CA ASP A 13 3.07 -17.38 -15.59
C ASP A 13 4.00 -16.40 -14.84
N GLU A 14 3.47 -15.24 -14.43
CA GLU A 14 4.19 -14.23 -13.65
C GLU A 14 3.85 -14.29 -12.16
N TYR A 15 4.78 -13.81 -11.32
CA TYR A 15 4.55 -13.77 -9.88
C TYR A 15 3.69 -12.58 -9.48
N ASP A 16 2.58 -12.85 -8.78
CA ASP A 16 1.70 -11.82 -8.25
C ASP A 16 2.25 -11.21 -6.94
N LEU A 17 3.11 -10.20 -7.12
CA LEU A 17 3.75 -9.49 -6.01
C LEU A 17 2.74 -8.75 -5.12
N VAL A 18 1.64 -8.24 -5.69
CA VAL A 18 0.62 -7.50 -4.92
C VAL A 18 -0.11 -8.46 -3.97
N ARG A 19 -0.46 -9.66 -4.45
CA ARG A 19 -1.02 -10.72 -3.60
C ARG A 19 -0.02 -11.26 -2.59
N ALA A 20 1.26 -11.36 -2.94
CA ALA A 20 2.29 -11.76 -2.00
C ALA A 20 2.42 -10.81 -0.80
N TRP A 21 2.36 -9.49 -1.05
CA TRP A 21 2.32 -8.51 0.04
C TRP A 21 1.06 -8.69 0.90
N GLN A 22 -0.11 -8.83 0.29
CA GLN A 22 -1.34 -9.10 1.03
C GLN A 22 -1.22 -10.36 1.92
N GLN A 23 -0.63 -11.45 1.40
CA GLN A 23 -0.41 -12.67 2.16
C GLN A 23 0.53 -12.44 3.35
N LEU A 24 1.61 -11.67 3.18
CA LEU A 24 2.52 -11.32 4.27
C LEU A 24 1.77 -10.60 5.41
N ASN A 25 0.90 -9.64 5.07
CA ASN A 25 0.05 -8.96 6.05
C ASN A 25 -0.89 -9.94 6.78
N GLN A 26 -1.55 -10.83 6.04
CA GLN A 26 -2.51 -11.78 6.61
C GLN A 26 -1.85 -12.86 7.48
N GLN A 27 -0.71 -13.39 7.06
CA GLN A 27 -0.04 -14.51 7.72
C GLN A 27 0.80 -14.07 8.91
N HIS A 28 1.42 -12.89 8.83
CA HIS A 28 2.41 -12.45 9.80
C HIS A 28 2.04 -11.14 10.51
N GLY A 29 0.89 -10.54 10.18
CA GLY A 29 0.46 -9.27 10.76
C GLY A 29 1.37 -8.09 10.39
N VAL A 30 2.16 -8.21 9.32
CA VAL A 30 3.07 -7.13 8.90
C VAL A 30 2.25 -5.93 8.41
N THR A 31 2.45 -4.78 9.03
CA THR A 31 1.78 -3.54 8.62
C THR A 31 2.34 -3.02 7.31
N LEU A 32 1.47 -2.87 6.29
CA LEU A 32 1.86 -2.39 4.97
C LEU A 32 1.41 -0.93 4.77
N ASN A 33 2.30 0.00 5.11
CA ASN A 33 2.02 1.42 5.01
C ASN A 33 2.46 2.00 3.64
N ILE A 34 1.60 2.81 3.05
CA ILE A 34 1.92 3.59 1.84
C ILE A 34 1.65 5.08 2.08
N CYS A 35 2.62 5.94 1.73
CA CYS A 35 2.50 7.39 1.87
C CYS A 35 1.28 7.97 1.12
N VAL A 36 0.26 8.46 1.83
CA VAL A 36 -0.99 8.97 1.23
C VAL A 36 -0.74 9.99 0.12
N ALA A 37 0.12 10.99 0.35
CA ALA A 37 0.40 12.03 -0.63
C ALA A 37 1.04 11.47 -1.92
N ALA A 38 1.91 10.47 -1.80
CA ALA A 38 2.54 9.83 -2.95
C ALA A 38 1.62 8.82 -3.66
N ALA A 39 0.64 8.25 -2.94
CA ALA A 39 -0.36 7.33 -3.48
C ALA A 39 -1.35 8.08 -4.38
N LEU A 40 -1.93 9.17 -3.85
CA LEU A 40 -2.90 10.00 -4.56
C LEU A 40 -2.31 10.58 -5.85
N ARG A 41 -1.07 11.10 -5.83
CA ARG A 41 -0.37 11.61 -7.03
C ARG A 41 -0.15 10.55 -8.12
N ARG A 42 -0.26 9.25 -7.78
CA ARG A 42 -0.05 8.13 -8.70
C ARG A 42 -1.33 7.32 -8.93
N GLY A 43 -2.48 7.82 -8.49
CA GLY A 43 -3.78 7.16 -8.70
C GLY A 43 -3.97 5.87 -7.91
N VAL A 44 -3.31 5.72 -6.75
CA VAL A 44 -3.65 4.66 -5.78
C VAL A 44 -4.48 5.30 -4.67
N VAL A 45 -5.74 4.94 -4.57
CA VAL A 45 -6.74 5.57 -3.69
C VAL A 45 -7.56 4.51 -2.96
N ASP A 46 -7.90 4.77 -1.71
CA ASP A 46 -8.87 3.97 -0.96
C ASP A 46 -10.29 4.48 -1.21
N GLU A 47 -11.28 3.80 -0.64
CA GLU A 47 -12.70 4.16 -0.75
C GLU A 47 -13.01 5.57 -0.22
N THR A 48 -12.32 5.97 0.86
CA THR A 48 -12.52 7.27 1.50
C THR A 48 -12.06 8.40 0.57
N GLU A 49 -10.84 8.29 0.05
CA GLU A 49 -10.25 9.28 -0.84
C GLU A 49 -10.92 9.28 -2.22
N ALA A 50 -11.33 8.11 -2.73
CA ALA A 50 -12.12 8.04 -3.96
C ALA A 50 -13.41 8.85 -3.85
N LYS A 51 -14.16 8.68 -2.76
CA LYS A 51 -15.38 9.46 -2.49
C LYS A 51 -15.08 10.95 -2.33
N ARG A 52 -14.04 11.30 -1.55
CA ARG A 52 -13.64 12.69 -1.30
C ARG A 52 -13.25 13.43 -2.58
N LEU A 53 -12.61 12.72 -3.51
CA LEU A 53 -12.12 13.27 -4.78
C LEU A 53 -13.15 13.16 -5.92
N GLY A 54 -14.30 12.53 -5.69
CA GLY A 54 -15.31 12.30 -6.73
C GLY A 54 -14.86 11.31 -7.82
N LEU A 55 -14.01 10.34 -7.47
CA LEU A 55 -13.52 9.32 -8.39
C LEU A 55 -14.55 8.18 -8.53
N ALA A 56 -14.53 7.53 -9.68
CA ALA A 56 -15.47 6.44 -10.00
C ALA A 56 -15.22 5.15 -9.18
N GLY A 57 -14.04 5.00 -8.58
CA GLY A 57 -13.72 3.83 -7.79
C GLY A 57 -12.40 3.96 -7.04
N ALA A 58 -12.19 3.00 -6.14
CA ALA A 58 -10.96 2.80 -5.40
C ALA A 58 -10.17 1.61 -5.95
N ASN A 59 -8.86 1.64 -5.75
CA ASN A 59 -7.95 0.59 -6.20
C ASN A 59 -6.87 0.27 -5.16
N LEU A 60 -7.06 0.67 -3.89
CA LEU A 60 -6.17 0.25 -2.83
C LEU A 60 -6.35 -1.25 -2.55
N GLN A 61 -5.25 -1.99 -2.63
CA GLN A 61 -5.18 -3.39 -2.28
C GLN A 61 -5.47 -3.59 -0.79
N SER A 62 -6.39 -4.49 -0.45
CA SER A 62 -6.66 -4.86 0.95
C SER A 62 -5.41 -5.39 1.65
N GLY A 63 -5.20 -4.97 2.89
CA GLY A 63 -3.98 -5.22 3.68
C GLY A 63 -3.00 -4.04 3.69
N PHE A 64 -3.10 -3.14 2.71
CA PHE A 64 -2.37 -1.87 2.71
C PHE A 64 -3.16 -0.76 3.41
N ASN A 65 -2.43 0.17 4.03
CA ASN A 65 -2.98 1.36 4.68
C ASN A 65 -2.36 2.63 4.10
N LEU A 66 -3.19 3.65 3.85
CA LEU A 66 -2.70 5.00 3.56
C LEU A 66 -2.20 5.63 4.86
N SER A 67 -0.93 6.02 4.88
CA SER A 67 -0.28 6.60 6.05
C SER A 67 0.40 7.93 5.72
N GLY A 68 0.58 8.77 6.74
CA GLY A 68 1.42 9.97 6.64
C GLY A 68 2.92 9.63 6.66
N LEU A 69 3.76 10.63 6.37
CA LEU A 69 5.21 10.54 6.56
C LEU A 69 5.61 10.30 8.03
N GLY A 70 4.75 10.68 8.99
CA GLY A 70 4.97 10.45 10.41
C GLY A 70 5.18 8.96 10.75
N SER A 71 4.47 8.05 10.10
CA SER A 71 4.62 6.60 10.34
C SER A 71 6.00 6.08 9.93
N LEU A 72 6.62 6.66 8.90
CA LEU A 72 7.99 6.32 8.51
C LEU A 72 9.00 6.86 9.52
N ALA A 73 8.81 8.10 9.97
CA ALA A 73 9.66 8.70 10.99
C ALA A 73 9.59 7.91 12.31
N GLU A 74 8.39 7.53 12.74
CA GLU A 74 8.16 6.70 13.93
C GLU A 74 8.87 5.35 13.80
N ALA A 75 8.69 4.63 12.69
CA ALA A 75 9.38 3.36 12.47
C ALA A 75 10.91 3.53 12.48
N SER A 76 11.42 4.63 11.93
CA SER A 76 12.85 4.92 11.92
C SER A 76 13.42 5.24 13.30
N LEU A 77 12.59 5.75 14.22
CA LEU A 77 12.99 6.08 15.59
C LEU A 77 12.80 4.91 16.57
N THR A 78 11.86 4.02 16.30
CA THR A 78 11.43 2.96 17.23
C THR A 78 11.95 1.58 16.88
N CYS A 79 12.23 1.30 15.60
CA CYS A 79 12.80 0.02 15.19
C CYS A 79 14.31 0.00 15.39
N ASP A 80 14.85 -1.16 15.76
CA ASP A 80 16.30 -1.34 15.89
C ASP A 80 17.04 -1.16 14.56
N ARG A 81 16.39 -1.45 13.43
CA ARG A 81 16.98 -1.44 12.09
C ARG A 81 15.96 -0.95 11.06
N VAL A 82 16.47 -0.25 10.05
CA VAL A 82 15.74 0.15 8.85
C VAL A 82 16.48 -0.39 7.64
N VAL A 83 15.79 -1.11 6.76
CA VAL A 83 16.32 -1.61 5.49
C VAL A 83 15.56 -0.92 4.36
N GLN A 84 16.29 -0.35 3.39
CA GLN A 84 15.74 0.32 2.22
C GLN A 84 16.05 -0.51 0.96
N PHE A 85 15.10 -0.56 0.04
CA PHE A 85 15.16 -1.30 -1.23
C PHE A 85 14.91 -0.35 -2.41
#